data_AF-A0A7V6IP44-F1
#
_entry.id   AF-A0A7V6IP44-F1
#
_cell.length_a   1.000
_cell.length_b   1.000
_cell.length_c   1.000
_cell.angle_alpha   90.00
_cell.angle_beta   90.00
_cell.angle_gamma   90.00
#
_symmetry.space_group_name_H-M   'P 1'
#
loop_
_entity.id
_entity.type
_entity.pdbx_description
1 polymer ?
#
loop_
_entity_poly.entity_id
_entity_poly.type
_entity_poly.pdbx_seq_one_letter_code
_entity_poly.pdbx_strand_id
1 'polypeptide(L)'
;MEIKNIYPTVEKRNLVRQNLLSYCKWSFIFAGIICAVINYFTGGKAWSIVVMWSMWLVWSQLISPDMVEYNRISQTIKFIINSCVLLGLIDVFLAPGWSVKVIVIICFSALILVSVLFFTDFETQRQNMFPMLNFCTLSLVAAIVGLLVEQSDDTYWTFVVMGSLAFLLLLAFIILLRKDFLIEIKKRFSSK
;
A
#
# COMPACT_ATOMS: atom_id res chain seq x y z
N MET A 1 -14.43 -37.99 29.80
CA MET A 1 -14.58 -36.52 29.91
C MET A 1 -14.92 -36.00 28.53
N GLU A 2 -16.16 -35.55 28.31
CA GLU A 2 -16.53 -34.88 27.07
C GLU A 2 -15.96 -33.46 27.09
N ILE A 3 -15.03 -33.20 26.18
CA ILE A 3 -14.44 -31.87 26.01
C ILE A 3 -15.51 -31.01 25.33
N LYS A 4 -16.31 -30.31 26.15
CA LYS A 4 -17.32 -29.38 25.67
C LYS A 4 -16.60 -28.25 24.95
N ASN A 5 -16.74 -28.19 23.62
CA ASN A 5 -16.13 -27.16 22.81
C ASN A 5 -16.73 -25.79 23.19
N ILE A 6 -15.96 -24.96 23.91
CA ILE A 6 -16.37 -23.64 24.42
C ILE A 6 -16.35 -22.60 23.27
N TYR A 7 -15.77 -22.95 22.13
CA TYR A 7 -15.67 -22.06 20.99
C TYR A 7 -16.97 -22.00 20.20
N PRO A 8 -17.38 -20.79 19.75
CA PRO A 8 -18.53 -20.64 18.88
C PRO A 8 -18.31 -21.47 17.60
N THR A 9 -19.34 -22.22 17.21
CA THR A 9 -19.27 -23.02 15.99
C THR A 9 -19.18 -22.11 14.77
N VAL A 10 -18.20 -22.35 13.91
CA VAL A 10 -17.97 -21.54 12.71
C VAL A 10 -19.15 -21.73 11.76
N GLU A 11 -19.79 -20.64 11.33
CA GLU A 11 -20.90 -20.70 10.38
C GLU A 11 -20.49 -21.41 9.08
N LYS A 12 -21.40 -22.24 8.54
CA LYS A 12 -21.16 -23.02 7.30
C LYS A 12 -20.73 -22.14 6.11
N ARG A 13 -21.23 -20.89 6.03
CA ARG A 13 -20.84 -19.90 5.00
C ARG A 13 -19.37 -19.51 5.09
N ASN A 14 -18.84 -19.36 6.30
CA ASN A 14 -17.44 -19.03 6.53
C ASN A 14 -16.53 -20.21 6.18
N LEU A 15 -16.98 -21.44 6.43
CA LEU A 15 -16.25 -22.66 6.02
C LEU A 15 -16.16 -22.79 4.48
N VAL A 16 -17.25 -22.54 3.75
CA VAL A 16 -17.23 -22.56 2.28
C VAL A 16 -16.29 -21.48 1.72
N ARG A 17 -16.34 -20.27 2.28
CA ARG A 17 -15.43 -19.18 1.90
C ARG A 17 -13.96 -19.55 2.19
N GLN A 18 -13.67 -20.16 3.34
CA GLN A 18 -12.33 -20.62 3.69
C GLN A 18 -11.81 -21.70 2.73
N ASN A 19 -12.68 -22.66 2.36
CA ASN A 19 -12.32 -23.69 1.39
C ASN A 19 -12.03 -23.08 0.01
N LEU A 20 -12.86 -22.15 -0.46
CA LEU A 20 -12.67 -21.45 -1.74
C LEU A 20 -11.37 -20.63 -1.73
N LEU A 21 -11.09 -19.92 -0.64
CA LEU A 21 -9.80 -19.23 -0.45
C LEU A 21 -8.62 -20.20 -0.47
N SER A 22 -8.76 -21.39 0.11
CA SER A 22 -7.73 -22.43 0.07
C SER A 22 -7.44 -22.88 -1.37
N TYR A 23 -8.47 -23.16 -2.18
CA TYR A 23 -8.30 -23.52 -3.59
C TYR A 23 -7.66 -22.39 -4.41
N CYS A 24 -8.09 -21.14 -4.20
CA CYS A 24 -7.46 -19.99 -4.84
C CYS A 24 -5.99 -19.86 -4.43
N LYS A 25 -5.66 -20.05 -3.14
CA LYS A 25 -4.27 -19.99 -2.66
C LYS A 25 -3.37 -20.99 -3.39
N TRP A 26 -3.82 -22.23 -3.53
CA TRP A 26 -3.08 -23.26 -4.27
C TRP A 26 -2.91 -22.90 -5.74
N SER A 27 -3.95 -22.35 -6.37
CA SER A 27 -3.89 -21.90 -7.77
C SER A 27 -2.87 -20.76 -7.96
N PHE A 28 -2.82 -19.79 -7.04
CA PHE A 28 -1.86 -18.69 -7.06
C PHE A 28 -0.41 -19.18 -6.85
N ILE A 29 -0.19 -20.09 -5.90
CA ILE A 29 1.13 -20.69 -5.67
C ILE A 29 1.60 -21.45 -6.92
N PHE A 30 0.72 -22.26 -7.51
CA PHE A 30 1.04 -23.02 -8.71
C PHE A 30 1.39 -22.11 -9.90
N ALA A 31 0.61 -21.05 -10.11
CA ALA A 31 0.88 -20.06 -11.15
C ALA A 31 2.23 -19.35 -10.93
N GLY A 32 2.57 -19.02 -9.69
CA GLY A 32 3.87 -18.44 -9.34
C GLY A 32 5.05 -19.37 -9.64
N ILE A 33 4.92 -20.66 -9.31
CA ILE A 33 5.96 -21.67 -9.62
C ILE A 33 6.13 -21.82 -11.13
N ILE A 34 5.04 -21.95 -11.89
CA ILE A 34 5.10 -22.05 -13.35
C ILE A 34 5.81 -20.84 -13.96
N CYS A 35 5.47 -19.63 -13.49
CA CYS A 35 6.07 -18.41 -14.00
C CYS A 35 7.59 -18.36 -13.74
N ALA A 36 8.04 -18.78 -12.55
CA ALA A 36 9.46 -18.87 -12.23
C ALA A 36 10.19 -19.93 -13.09
N VAL A 37 9.57 -21.09 -13.30
CA VAL A 37 10.13 -22.17 -14.12
C VAL A 37 10.26 -21.73 -15.58
N ILE A 38 9.22 -21.13 -16.17
CA ILE A 38 9.28 -20.62 -17.54
C ILE A 38 10.37 -19.55 -17.66
N ASN A 39 10.46 -18.62 -16.71
CA ASN A 39 11.48 -17.58 -16.73
C ASN A 39 12.90 -18.17 -16.72
N TYR A 40 13.14 -19.19 -15.90
CA TYR A 40 14.41 -19.92 -15.86
C TYR A 40 14.78 -20.54 -17.22
N PHE A 41 13.81 -21.18 -17.90
CA PHE A 41 14.04 -21.77 -19.22
C PHE A 41 14.21 -20.73 -20.34
N THR A 42 13.55 -19.58 -20.25
CA THR A 42 13.64 -18.52 -21.27
C THR A 42 14.92 -17.68 -21.18
N GLY A 43 15.66 -17.73 -20.07
CA GLY A 43 17.00 -17.13 -19.94
C GLY A 43 17.07 -15.60 -20.14
N GLY A 44 15.94 -14.89 -20.01
CA GLY A 44 15.82 -13.47 -20.32
C GLY A 44 15.73 -12.54 -19.09
N LYS A 45 15.16 -11.35 -19.30
CA LYS A 45 14.82 -10.39 -18.24
C LYS A 45 13.92 -11.05 -17.19
N ALA A 46 14.08 -10.73 -15.90
CA ALA A 46 13.34 -11.37 -14.81
C ALA A 46 11.86 -10.92 -14.68
N TRP A 47 11.08 -11.11 -15.75
CA TRP A 47 9.67 -10.74 -15.83
C TRP A 47 8.79 -11.50 -14.82
N SER A 48 9.23 -12.69 -14.36
CA SER A 48 8.51 -13.45 -13.34
C SER A 48 8.38 -12.71 -12.01
N ILE A 49 9.32 -11.81 -11.67
CA ILE A 49 9.26 -11.01 -10.44
C ILE A 49 8.09 -10.04 -10.49
N VAL A 50 7.88 -9.39 -11.63
CA VAL A 50 6.75 -8.48 -11.85
C VAL A 50 5.42 -9.23 -11.78
N VAL A 51 5.35 -10.43 -12.38
CA VAL A 51 4.14 -11.28 -12.33
C VAL A 51 3.85 -11.76 -10.91
N MET A 52 4.87 -12.16 -10.15
CA MET A 52 4.68 -12.55 -8.75
C MET A 52 4.17 -11.37 -7.91
N TRP A 53 4.71 -10.17 -8.13
CA TRP A 53 4.26 -8.98 -7.39
C TRP A 53 2.84 -8.56 -7.77
N SER A 54 2.45 -8.66 -9.05
CA SER A 54 1.08 -8.37 -9.49
C SER A 54 0.08 -9.39 -8.95
N MET A 55 0.44 -10.67 -8.91
CA MET A 55 -0.35 -11.72 -8.26
C MET A 55 -0.52 -11.45 -6.76
N TRP A 56 0.56 -11.04 -6.08
CA TRP A 56 0.50 -10.66 -4.66
C TRP A 56 -0.43 -9.45 -4.42
N LEU A 57 -0.37 -8.45 -5.30
CA LEU A 57 -1.25 -7.28 -5.25
C LEU A 57 -2.72 -7.70 -5.38
N VAL A 58 -3.05 -8.53 -6.38
CA VAL A 58 -4.41 -9.06 -6.56
C VAL A 58 -4.87 -9.86 -5.35
N TRP A 59 -4.00 -10.71 -4.81
CA TRP A 59 -4.30 -11.53 -3.64
C TRP A 59 -4.63 -10.68 -2.41
N SER A 60 -3.76 -9.72 -2.07
CA SER A 60 -3.88 -8.87 -0.89
C SER A 60 -5.03 -7.86 -0.97
N GLN A 61 -5.48 -7.49 -2.18
CA GLN A 61 -6.49 -6.45 -2.36
C GLN A 61 -7.89 -6.99 -2.64
N LEU A 62 -8.00 -8.07 -3.43
CA LEU A 62 -9.29 -8.60 -3.89
C LEU A 62 -9.70 -9.88 -3.18
N ILE A 63 -8.76 -10.78 -2.89
CA ILE A 63 -9.08 -12.14 -2.44
C ILE A 63 -9.11 -12.22 -0.92
N SER A 64 -8.03 -11.78 -0.26
CA SER A 64 -7.92 -11.77 1.20
C SER A 64 -7.44 -10.42 1.68
N PRO A 65 -8.32 -9.40 1.74
CA PRO A 65 -7.95 -8.11 2.32
C PRO A 65 -7.62 -8.26 3.81
N ASP A 66 -6.63 -7.50 4.27
CA ASP A 66 -6.21 -7.50 5.66
C ASP A 66 -7.35 -7.03 6.58
N MET A 67 -7.86 -7.94 7.42
CA MET A 67 -8.98 -7.65 8.32
C MET A 67 -8.56 -6.92 9.61
N VAL A 68 -7.27 -6.98 9.98
CA VAL A 68 -6.74 -6.43 11.24
C VAL A 68 -6.76 -4.89 11.25
N GLU A 69 -6.72 -4.26 10.08
CA GLU A 69 -6.78 -2.80 9.89
C GLU A 69 -7.72 -2.45 8.73
N TYR A 70 -8.92 -3.07 8.71
CA TYR A 70 -9.88 -2.87 7.61
C TYR A 70 -10.50 -1.47 7.67
N ASN A 71 -9.74 -0.48 7.21
CA ASN A 71 -10.17 0.88 6.99
C ASN A 71 -10.01 1.21 5.50
N ARG A 72 -11.01 1.87 4.92
CA ARG A 72 -11.02 2.24 3.50
C ARG A 72 -9.76 3.02 3.11
N ILE A 73 -9.33 3.94 3.96
CA ILE A 73 -8.11 4.74 3.75
C ILE A 73 -6.86 3.87 3.75
N SER A 74 -6.68 3.00 4.76
CA SER A 74 -5.53 2.10 4.84
C SER A 74 -5.45 1.18 3.61
N GLN A 75 -6.58 0.65 3.16
CA GLN A 75 -6.63 -0.20 1.97
C GLN A 75 -6.29 0.57 0.70
N THR A 76 -6.79 1.79 0.52
CA THR A 76 -6.41 2.64 -0.64
C THR A 76 -4.92 2.96 -0.64
N ILE A 77 -4.34 3.30 0.52
CA ILE A 77 -2.91 3.61 0.66
C ILE A 77 -2.06 2.36 0.33
N LYS A 78 -2.43 1.19 0.87
CA LYS A 78 -1.76 -0.08 0.55
C LYS A 78 -1.82 -0.39 -0.95
N PHE A 79 -2.97 -0.16 -1.58
CA PHE A 79 -3.13 -0.33 -3.03
C PHE A 79 -2.22 0.60 -3.83
N ILE A 80 -2.17 1.88 -3.45
CA ILE A 80 -1.32 2.89 -4.10
C ILE A 80 0.16 2.51 -3.96
N ILE A 81 0.62 2.20 -2.74
CA ILE A 81 2.02 1.82 -2.49
C ILE A 81 2.39 0.57 -3.30
N ASN A 82 1.56 -0.47 -3.27
CA ASN A 82 1.82 -1.70 -4.03
C ASN A 82 1.85 -1.44 -5.55
N SER A 83 1.02 -0.52 -6.04
CA SER A 83 1.01 -0.10 -7.45
C SER A 83 2.30 0.65 -7.81
N CYS A 84 2.77 1.57 -6.96
CA CYS A 84 4.04 2.26 -7.16
C CYS A 84 5.24 1.30 -7.15
N VAL A 85 5.25 0.32 -6.24
CA VAL A 85 6.29 -0.72 -6.22
C VAL A 85 6.24 -1.57 -7.48
N LEU A 86 5.04 -1.95 -7.94
CA LEU A 86 4.88 -2.70 -9.19
C LEU A 86 5.44 -1.93 -10.38
N LEU A 87 5.14 -0.63 -10.50
CA LEU A 87 5.68 0.23 -11.55
C LEU A 87 7.21 0.36 -11.46
N GLY A 88 7.78 0.45 -10.26
CA GLY A 88 9.23 0.44 -10.06
C GLY A 88 9.87 -0.89 -10.49
N LEU A 89 9.24 -2.03 -10.18
CA LEU A 89 9.71 -3.34 -10.63
C LEU A 89 9.66 -3.47 -12.16
N ILE A 90 8.65 -2.93 -12.82
CA ILE A 90 8.57 -2.92 -14.29
C ILE A 90 9.71 -2.09 -14.88
N ASP A 91 10.04 -0.94 -14.27
CA ASP A 91 11.13 -0.09 -14.73
C ASP A 91 12.48 -0.81 -14.66
N VAL A 92 12.76 -1.45 -13.52
CA VAL A 92 14.03 -2.16 -13.27
C VAL A 92 14.17 -3.39 -14.16
N PHE A 93 13.11 -4.19 -14.31
CA PHE A 93 13.22 -5.51 -14.94
C PHE A 93 12.82 -5.56 -16.41
N LEU A 94 11.92 -4.68 -16.89
CA LEU A 94 11.40 -4.76 -18.26
C LEU A 94 11.87 -3.59 -19.13
N ALA A 95 11.57 -2.35 -18.73
CA ALA A 95 11.77 -1.18 -19.56
C ALA A 95 12.11 0.04 -18.68
N PRO A 96 13.40 0.44 -18.59
CA PRO A 96 13.82 1.54 -17.72
C PRO A 96 13.47 2.92 -18.30
N GLY A 97 13.23 3.89 -17.42
CA GLY A 97 13.26 5.32 -17.73
C GLY A 97 11.90 6.02 -17.90
N TRP A 98 10.77 5.31 -17.73
CA TRP A 98 9.43 5.92 -17.84
C TRP A 98 8.69 5.96 -16.51
N SER A 99 8.99 5.03 -15.61
CA SER A 99 8.20 4.81 -14.41
C SER A 99 8.30 5.96 -13.41
N VAL A 100 9.46 6.63 -13.32
CA VAL A 100 9.70 7.73 -12.37
C VAL A 100 8.65 8.85 -12.53
N LYS A 101 8.42 9.31 -13.77
CA LYS A 101 7.41 10.36 -14.06
C LYS A 101 6.00 9.91 -13.69
N VAL A 102 5.65 8.67 -14.00
CA VAL A 102 4.32 8.11 -13.72
C VAL A 102 4.08 7.92 -12.22
N ILE A 103 5.08 7.43 -11.48
CA ILE A 103 5.01 7.24 -10.03
C ILE A 103 4.72 8.56 -9.32
N VAL A 104 5.39 9.65 -9.70
CA VAL A 104 5.18 10.96 -9.07
C VAL A 104 3.76 11.48 -9.31
N ILE A 105 3.23 11.33 -10.54
CA ILE A 105 1.85 11.73 -10.87
C ILE A 105 0.85 10.91 -10.05
N ILE A 106 1.07 9.60 -9.94
CA ILE A 106 0.21 8.72 -9.14
C ILE A 106 0.27 9.13 -7.67
N CYS A 107 1.45 9.34 -7.09
CA CYS A 107 1.61 9.77 -5.71
C CYS A 107 0.93 11.12 -5.43
N PHE A 108 1.06 12.09 -6.35
CA PHE A 108 0.36 13.37 -6.24
C PHE A 108 -1.17 13.20 -6.23
N SER A 109 -1.70 12.44 -7.19
CA SER A 109 -3.15 12.17 -7.27
C SER A 109 -3.66 11.40 -6.05
N ALA A 110 -2.84 10.48 -5.53
CA ALA A 110 -3.12 9.69 -4.35
C ALA A 110 -3.19 10.55 -3.09
N LEU A 111 -2.29 11.52 -2.91
CA LEU A 111 -2.33 12.44 -1.78
C LEU A 111 -3.65 13.23 -1.76
N ILE A 112 -4.10 13.72 -2.92
CA ILE A 112 -5.38 14.43 -3.05
C ILE A 112 -6.54 13.48 -2.72
N LEU A 113 -6.58 12.30 -3.34
CA LEU A 113 -7.65 11.31 -3.15
C LEU A 113 -7.78 10.88 -1.69
N VAL A 114 -6.65 10.53 -1.06
CA VAL A 114 -6.60 10.12 0.35
C VAL A 114 -7.04 11.26 1.26
N SER A 115 -6.69 12.51 0.93
CA SER A 115 -7.13 13.69 1.67
C SER A 115 -8.65 13.88 1.59
N VAL A 116 -9.23 13.75 0.41
CA VAL A 116 -10.68 13.85 0.22
C VAL A 116 -11.40 12.74 0.99
N LEU A 117 -10.90 11.50 0.93
CA LEU A 117 -11.48 10.38 1.69
C LEU A 117 -11.42 10.61 3.21
N PHE A 118 -10.33 11.21 3.71
CA PHE A 118 -10.19 11.56 5.12
C PHE A 118 -11.21 12.61 5.57
N PHE A 119 -11.43 13.65 4.77
CA PHE A 119 -12.40 14.70 5.10
C PHE A 119 -13.86 14.24 4.98
N THR A 120 -14.15 13.23 4.17
CA THR A 120 -15.51 12.70 4.01
C THR A 120 -16.05 12.09 5.30
N ASP A 121 -15.21 11.36 6.06
CA ASP A 121 -15.59 10.65 7.28
C ASP A 121 -14.73 11.06 8.49
N PHE A 122 -14.53 12.36 8.70
CA PHE A 122 -13.53 12.91 9.65
C PHE A 122 -13.60 12.32 11.07
N GLU A 123 -14.79 12.18 11.67
CA GLU A 123 -14.93 11.70 13.05
C GLU A 123 -14.46 10.24 13.23
N THR A 124 -14.71 9.38 12.24
CA THR A 124 -14.27 7.98 12.29
C THR A 124 -12.80 7.86 11.89
N GLN A 125 -12.36 8.66 10.91
CA GLN A 125 -10.99 8.61 10.40
C GLN A 125 -9.98 9.24 11.35
N ARG A 126 -10.40 10.16 12.22
CA ARG A 126 -9.56 10.71 13.30
C ARG A 126 -9.02 9.61 14.22
N GLN A 127 -9.73 8.51 14.41
CA GLN A 127 -9.26 7.42 15.25
C GLN A 127 -8.22 6.51 14.57
N ASN A 128 -8.16 6.54 13.23
CA ASN A 128 -7.30 5.71 12.39
C ASN A 128 -6.44 6.58 11.46
N MET A 129 -5.88 7.67 11.99
CA MET A 129 -5.13 8.67 11.22
C MET A 129 -3.72 8.21 10.84
N PHE A 130 -3.19 7.18 11.51
CA PHE A 130 -1.81 6.71 11.34
C PHE A 130 -1.42 6.29 9.89
N PRO A 131 -2.23 5.51 9.15
CA PRO A 131 -1.88 5.13 7.78
C PRO A 131 -1.69 6.33 6.86
N MET A 132 -2.55 7.35 7.03
CA MET A 132 -2.48 8.59 6.25
C MET A 132 -1.24 9.41 6.58
N LEU A 133 -0.90 9.50 7.87
CA LEU A 133 0.29 10.21 8.31
C LEU A 133 1.56 9.57 7.76
N ASN A 134 1.66 8.24 7.83
CA ASN A 134 2.79 7.49 7.27
C ASN A 134 2.88 7.65 5.76
N PHE A 135 1.76 7.71 5.05
CA PHE A 135 1.76 7.94 3.62
C PHE A 135 2.27 9.35 3.28
N CYS A 136 1.84 10.37 4.02
CA CYS A 136 2.33 11.74 3.82
C CYS A 136 3.83 11.85 4.13
N THR A 137 4.31 11.28 5.23
CA THR A 137 5.74 11.30 5.56
C THR A 137 6.57 10.53 4.54
N LEU A 138 6.11 9.37 4.08
CA LEU A 138 6.78 8.57 3.05
C LEU A 138 6.82 9.32 1.71
N SER A 139 5.74 10.01 1.33
CA SER A 139 5.71 10.83 0.12
C SER A 139 6.67 12.03 0.19
N LEU A 140 6.83 12.62 1.38
CA LEU A 140 7.78 13.72 1.61
C LEU A 140 9.23 13.22 1.53
N VAL A 141 9.53 12.08 2.16
CA VAL A 141 10.85 11.43 2.02
C VAL A 141 11.13 11.07 0.57
N ALA A 142 10.15 10.52 -0.16
CA ALA A 142 10.29 10.21 -1.57
C ALA A 142 10.55 11.45 -2.42
N ALA A 143 9.89 12.59 -2.11
CA ALA A 143 10.17 13.86 -2.78
C ALA A 143 11.61 14.33 -2.53
N ILE A 144 12.09 14.29 -1.29
CA ILE A 144 13.48 14.68 -0.96
C ILE A 144 14.47 13.79 -1.70
N VAL A 145 14.29 12.47 -1.65
CA VAL A 145 15.16 11.52 -2.35
C VAL A 145 15.13 11.78 -3.85
N GLY A 146 13.94 11.99 -4.44
CA GLY A 146 13.78 12.32 -5.85
C GLY A 146 14.53 13.59 -6.26
N LEU A 147 14.45 14.64 -5.44
CA LEU A 147 15.15 15.91 -5.68
C LEU A 147 16.68 15.79 -5.54
N LEU A 148 17.17 14.87 -4.72
CA LEU A 148 18.60 14.64 -4.53
C LEU A 148 19.21 13.76 -5.63
N VAL A 149 18.44 12.78 -6.13
CA VAL A 149 18.91 11.78 -7.11
C VAL A 149 18.68 12.25 -8.54
N GLU A 150 17.53 12.85 -8.83
CA GLU A 150 17.10 13.16 -10.19
C GLU A 150 17.21 14.68 -10.46
N GLN A 151 18.32 15.12 -11.03
CA GLN A 151 18.57 16.54 -11.36
C GLN A 151 18.08 16.93 -12.77
N SER A 152 17.28 16.10 -13.43
CA SER A 152 16.68 16.44 -14.72
C SER A 152 15.60 17.53 -14.55
N ASP A 153 15.70 18.61 -15.32
CA ASP A 153 14.81 19.79 -15.21
C ASP A 153 13.32 19.44 -15.30
N ASP A 154 12.93 18.51 -16.17
CA ASP A 154 11.53 18.11 -16.34
C ASP A 154 10.94 17.41 -15.12
N THR A 155 11.71 16.52 -14.49
CA THR A 155 11.22 15.68 -13.38
C THR A 155 11.33 16.42 -12.05
N TYR A 156 12.28 17.35 -11.93
CA TYR A 156 12.51 18.16 -10.74
C TYR A 156 11.24 18.89 -10.28
N TRP A 157 10.56 19.58 -11.19
CA TRP A 157 9.33 20.32 -10.88
C TRP A 157 8.21 19.42 -10.32
N THR A 158 8.10 18.20 -10.85
CA THR A 158 7.06 17.26 -10.40
C THR A 158 7.28 16.83 -8.94
N PHE A 159 8.55 16.63 -8.54
CA PHE A 159 8.89 16.32 -7.15
C PHE A 159 8.68 17.50 -6.20
N VAL A 160 8.96 18.74 -6.64
CA VAL A 160 8.69 19.94 -5.85
C VAL A 160 7.20 20.11 -5.57
N VAL A 161 6.37 19.94 -6.60
CA VAL A 161 4.89 20.05 -6.46
C VAL A 161 4.35 18.95 -5.56
N MET A 162 4.78 17.70 -5.73
CA MET A 162 4.37 16.60 -4.85
C MET A 162 4.83 16.83 -3.40
N GLY A 163 6.08 17.23 -3.19
CA GLY A 163 6.65 17.47 -1.86
C GLY A 163 6.00 18.64 -1.12
N SER A 164 5.71 19.74 -1.82
CA SER A 164 4.99 20.88 -1.25
C SER A 164 3.57 20.52 -0.83
N LEU A 165 2.85 19.74 -1.65
CA LEU A 165 1.51 19.24 -1.29
C LEU A 165 1.55 18.31 -0.08
N ALA A 166 2.50 17.38 -0.04
CA ALA A 166 2.70 16.49 1.11
C ALA A 166 3.00 17.27 2.40
N PHE A 167 3.85 18.30 2.32
CA PHE A 167 4.19 19.16 3.44
C PHE A 167 2.99 19.98 3.94
N LEU A 168 2.22 20.58 3.03
CA LEU A 168 1.01 21.33 3.38
C LEU A 168 -0.04 20.45 4.05
N LEU A 169 -0.24 19.22 3.55
CA LEU A 169 -1.14 18.25 4.17
C LEU A 169 -0.67 17.85 5.57
N LEU A 170 0.64 17.61 5.75
CA LEU A 170 1.22 17.34 7.07
C LEU A 170 0.97 18.48 8.05
N LEU A 171 1.19 19.73 7.63
CA LEU A 171 0.89 20.91 8.45
C LEU A 171 -0.59 21.01 8.79
N ALA A 172 -1.48 20.78 7.80
CA ALA A 172 -2.92 20.76 8.02
C ALA A 172 -3.32 19.71 9.06
N PHE A 173 -2.75 18.50 9.00
CA PHE A 173 -2.99 17.46 10.00
C PHE A 173 -2.50 17.85 11.39
N ILE A 174 -1.30 18.42 11.50
CA ILE A 174 -0.76 18.89 12.79
C ILE A 174 -1.68 19.93 13.42
N ILE A 175 -2.22 20.87 12.62
CA ILE A 175 -3.10 21.94 13.08
C ILE A 175 -4.47 21.38 13.48
N LEU A 176 -5.08 20.52 12.66
CA LEU A 176 -6.42 19.98 12.87
C LEU A 176 -6.49 18.95 14.01
N LEU A 177 -5.48 18.09 14.12
CA LEU A 177 -5.49 16.92 15.02
C LEU A 177 -4.77 17.18 16.34
N ARG A 178 -4.08 18.33 16.46
CA ARG A 178 -3.24 18.87 17.56
C ARG A 178 -3.17 18.05 18.86
N LYS A 179 -4.28 17.80 19.54
CA LYS A 179 -4.32 17.03 20.81
C LYS A 179 -4.31 15.52 20.62
N ASP A 180 -5.10 15.00 19.68
CA ASP A 180 -5.20 13.56 19.38
C ASP A 180 -3.89 13.03 18.78
N PHE A 181 -3.23 13.84 17.95
CA PHE A 181 -1.92 13.54 17.38
C PHE A 181 -0.83 13.29 18.45
N LEU A 182 -0.75 14.17 19.46
CA LEU A 182 0.21 14.03 20.55
C LEU A 182 -0.10 12.83 21.45
N ILE A 183 -1.39 12.52 21.66
CA ILE A 183 -1.81 11.35 22.44
C ILE A 183 -1.45 10.05 21.73
N GLU A 184 -1.63 9.98 20.41
CA GLU A 184 -1.36 8.79 19.61
C GLU A 184 0.15 8.50 19.46
N ILE A 185 0.96 9.54 19.20
CA ILE A 185 2.43 9.43 19.22
C ILE A 185 2.90 8.98 20.60
N LYS A 186 2.40 9.62 21.67
CA LYS A 186 2.77 9.26 23.03
C LYS A 186 2.41 7.81 23.34
N LYS A 187 1.23 7.32 22.95
CA LYS A 187 0.82 5.92 23.18
C LYS A 187 1.76 4.91 22.52
N ARG A 188 2.23 5.16 21.29
CA ARG A 188 3.14 4.26 20.57
C ARG A 188 4.56 4.27 21.12
N PHE A 189 5.09 5.44 21.44
CA PHE A 189 6.46 5.56 21.95
C PHE A 189 6.57 5.36 23.48
N SER A 190 5.45 5.39 24.21
CA SER A 190 5.39 5.15 25.65
C SER A 190 5.04 3.70 26.02
N SER A 191 4.86 2.81 25.05
CA SER A 191 4.76 1.37 25.33
C SER A 191 6.17 0.82 25.58
N LYS A 192 6.55 0.83 26.87
CA LYS A 192 7.49 -0.18 27.39
C LYS A 192 6.79 -1.53 27.46
#